data_AF-A0A3A8J4Z2-F1
#
_entry.id   AF-A0A3A8J4Z2-F1
#
_cell.length_a   1.000
_cell.length_b   1.000
_cell.length_c   1.000
_cell.angle_alpha   90.00
_cell.angle_beta   90.00
_cell.angle_gamma   90.00
#
_symmetry.space_group_name_H-M   'P 1'
#
loop_
_entity.id
_entity.type
_entity.pdbx_description
1 polymer ?
#
loop_
_entity_poly.entity_id
_entity_poly.type
_entity_poly.pdbx_seq_one_letter_code
_entity_poly.pdbx_strand_id
1 'polypeptide(L)'
;MAIPRPWSSPSCSSRLATLGAVLLLLFTVTPVARAAPGSDAPVALRDGWRFRWGDAPAWAAETGETPDWHPTQALKTPQGRGDNTFLWLSIPVPAGRWEKPALFLAGMSAFFLAVFITALPMLGLAETSLGNLTPWGYLGLAASLVGVVARRSVQVVRALSEYTHQLEARQQEVRHLAERMGNGAGELATVVDQLRASSDTQASGVSRQAVALQQADQTVREIRRASQLTAEKAAALCASAESAEVVGREGAVAVERTLADLAAIRTEVSEMAGRILALDARTREVTGIVAVVKTLADQSNMLAINAAIEAVRSGDSGKGFRVVAQEMRGLADQSIQATQRIRDVLDGVSASMREAAKVSEQGEQRVRGSLEAVRASGAQLQKLAAIIQETSASMRQITAAVSTQDAGTHQMAQAIQELSAQTGQTLKTVQETQEATRSVHSLAESMSGMATQTLRAEGWTAPAPVAG
;
A
#
# COMPACT_ATOMS: atom_id res chain seq x y z
N MET A 1 -110.65 -39.01 93.02
CA MET A 1 -111.46 -40.04 93.69
C MET A 1 -110.85 -41.40 93.33
N ALA A 2 -110.52 -42.21 94.35
CA ALA A 2 -110.09 -43.62 94.32
C ALA A 2 -108.73 -44.04 93.69
N ILE A 3 -107.85 -44.49 94.59
CA ILE A 3 -106.74 -45.48 94.48
C ILE A 3 -107.39 -46.86 94.15
N PRO A 4 -106.76 -47.87 93.46
CA PRO A 4 -105.50 -48.51 93.88
C PRO A 4 -104.52 -49.10 92.84
N ARG A 5 -103.28 -49.32 93.33
CA ARG A 5 -102.20 -50.20 92.82
C ARG A 5 -102.55 -51.71 93.13
N PRO A 6 -101.66 -52.74 93.11
CA PRO A 6 -100.24 -52.89 92.71
C PRO A 6 -99.82 -54.30 92.10
N TRP A 7 -98.49 -54.52 91.93
CA TRP A 7 -97.68 -55.78 91.74
C TRP A 7 -97.58 -56.37 90.31
N SER A 8 -96.44 -56.85 89.76
CA SER A 8 -95.03 -57.04 90.21
C SER A 8 -94.12 -57.59 89.07
N SER A 9 -93.00 -56.88 88.76
CA SER A 9 -91.58 -57.33 88.50
C SER A 9 -91.20 -58.41 87.43
N PRO A 10 -89.90 -58.70 87.16
CA PRO A 10 -88.88 -57.94 86.39
C PRO A 10 -88.23 -58.81 85.26
N SER A 11 -87.48 -58.29 84.28
CA SER A 11 -85.99 -58.25 84.28
C SER A 11 -85.44 -58.10 82.84
N CYS A 12 -84.16 -57.71 82.72
CA CYS A 12 -83.27 -57.71 81.52
C CYS A 12 -82.87 -56.33 80.91
N SER A 13 -82.58 -55.32 81.73
CA SER A 13 -81.96 -54.04 81.28
C SER A 13 -80.60 -53.70 81.91
N SER A 14 -79.95 -54.66 82.56
CA SER A 14 -78.71 -54.44 83.36
C SER A 14 -77.41 -54.93 82.70
N ARG A 15 -77.37 -55.12 81.37
CA ARG A 15 -76.14 -55.49 80.64
C ARG A 15 -75.79 -54.57 79.44
N LEU A 16 -76.58 -53.54 79.17
CA LEU A 16 -76.32 -52.54 78.11
C LEU A 16 -75.85 -51.17 78.63
N ALA A 17 -75.99 -50.90 79.94
CA ALA A 17 -75.53 -49.65 80.55
C ALA A 17 -74.03 -49.64 80.91
N THR A 18 -73.33 -50.78 80.83
CA THR A 18 -71.90 -50.91 81.20
C THR A 18 -70.94 -51.02 80.01
N LEU A 19 -71.45 -51.11 78.77
CA LEU A 19 -70.65 -51.08 77.54
C LEU A 19 -70.55 -49.68 76.90
N GLY A 20 -71.50 -48.78 77.22
CA GLY A 20 -71.51 -47.38 76.74
C GLY A 20 -70.56 -46.42 77.48
N ALA A 21 -70.02 -46.82 78.64
CA ALA A 21 -69.15 -45.96 79.46
C ALA A 21 -67.65 -46.22 79.27
N VAL A 22 -67.26 -47.29 78.55
CA VAL A 22 -65.85 -47.66 78.31
C VAL A 22 -65.32 -47.15 76.97
N LEU A 23 -66.19 -46.84 76.00
CA LEU A 23 -65.78 -46.31 74.68
C LEU A 23 -65.57 -44.78 74.64
N LEU A 24 -65.98 -44.06 75.69
CA LEU A 24 -65.88 -42.59 75.81
C LEU A 24 -64.63 -42.11 76.59
N LEU A 25 -63.77 -43.04 77.03
CA LEU A 25 -62.56 -42.77 77.82
C LEU A 25 -61.24 -42.99 77.05
N LEU A 26 -61.31 -43.23 75.73
CA LEU A 26 -60.15 -43.41 74.85
C LEU A 26 -59.86 -42.20 73.93
N PHE A 27 -60.55 -41.07 74.14
CA PHE A 27 -60.40 -39.85 73.32
C PHE A 27 -59.76 -38.64 74.05
N THR A 28 -59.06 -38.84 75.16
CA THR A 28 -58.46 -37.75 75.96
C THR A 28 -56.96 -37.90 76.23
N VAL A 29 -56.18 -38.36 75.23
CA VAL A 29 -54.72 -38.21 75.25
C VAL A 29 -54.24 -37.57 73.95
N THR A 30 -54.28 -36.24 73.91
CA THR A 30 -53.40 -35.45 73.05
C THR A 30 -51.97 -35.53 73.60
N PRO A 31 -50.94 -35.88 72.81
CA PRO A 31 -49.58 -35.54 73.21
C PRO A 31 -49.38 -34.04 73.04
N VAL A 32 -49.25 -33.34 74.16
CA VAL A 32 -48.59 -32.04 74.25
C VAL A 32 -47.13 -32.27 73.85
N ALA A 33 -46.74 -31.86 72.65
CA ALA A 33 -45.33 -31.74 72.30
C ALA A 33 -44.79 -30.44 72.94
N ARG A 34 -44.14 -30.58 74.11
CA ARG A 34 -43.17 -29.59 74.60
C ARG A 34 -41.97 -29.63 73.66
N ALA A 35 -41.59 -28.49 73.09
CA ALA A 35 -40.30 -28.34 72.43
C ALA A 35 -39.20 -28.51 73.49
N ALA A 36 -38.36 -29.54 73.32
CA ALA A 36 -37.06 -29.59 73.99
C ALA A 36 -36.13 -28.61 73.26
N PRO A 37 -35.41 -27.71 73.96
CA PRO A 37 -34.43 -26.83 73.32
C PRO A 37 -33.19 -27.66 72.96
N GLY A 38 -33.19 -28.18 71.73
CA GLY A 38 -32.09 -28.93 71.13
C GLY A 38 -31.40 -28.12 70.05
N SER A 39 -30.49 -27.24 70.49
CA SER A 39 -29.34 -26.68 69.77
C SER A 39 -29.56 -26.17 68.34
N ASP A 40 -29.78 -24.87 68.22
CA ASP A 40 -29.09 -24.07 67.19
C ASP A 40 -27.58 -24.23 67.41
N ALA A 41 -26.99 -25.16 66.66
CA ALA A 41 -25.57 -25.14 66.37
C ALA A 41 -25.45 -25.25 64.84
N PRO A 42 -24.95 -24.22 64.14
CA PRO A 42 -24.59 -24.40 62.74
C PRO A 42 -23.60 -25.57 62.68
N VAL A 43 -23.89 -26.57 61.84
CA VAL A 43 -22.90 -27.60 61.54
C VAL A 43 -21.70 -26.89 60.93
N ALA A 44 -20.60 -26.83 61.67
CA ALA A 44 -19.36 -26.25 61.17
C ALA A 44 -18.87 -27.10 59.98
N LEU A 45 -19.01 -26.56 58.78
CA LEU A 45 -18.40 -27.11 57.57
C LEU A 45 -16.88 -27.18 57.79
N ARG A 46 -16.34 -28.40 57.86
CA ARG A 46 -14.89 -28.61 57.88
C ARG A 46 -14.34 -28.30 56.48
N ASP A 47 -13.24 -27.57 56.43
CA ASP A 47 -12.49 -27.29 55.21
C ASP A 47 -12.10 -28.60 54.50
N GLY A 48 -12.30 -28.65 53.17
CA GLY A 48 -11.79 -29.76 52.34
C GLY A 48 -12.76 -30.39 51.33
N TRP A 49 -13.99 -29.90 51.21
CA TRP A 49 -14.94 -30.44 50.22
C TRP A 49 -14.57 -29.99 48.80
N ARG A 50 -14.54 -30.93 47.85
CA ARG A 50 -14.31 -30.70 46.41
C ARG A 50 -15.55 -31.19 45.63
N PHE A 51 -15.83 -30.65 44.46
CA PHE A 51 -16.94 -31.10 43.58
C PHE A 51 -16.46 -31.32 42.13
N ARG A 52 -17.16 -32.16 41.35
CA ARG A 52 -16.89 -32.46 39.93
C ARG A 52 -18.10 -32.10 39.06
N TRP A 53 -17.88 -31.59 37.86
CA TRP A 53 -18.93 -31.26 36.88
C TRP A 53 -19.25 -32.47 35.98
N GLY A 54 -20.53 -32.87 35.92
CA GLY A 54 -21.03 -34.01 35.14
C GLY A 54 -22.19 -34.72 35.86
N ASP A 55 -22.97 -35.52 35.13
CA ASP A 55 -24.32 -35.98 35.52
C ASP A 55 -24.39 -36.59 36.94
N ALA A 56 -25.03 -35.82 37.83
CA ALA A 56 -25.25 -35.99 39.28
C ALA A 56 -24.08 -35.60 40.23
N PRO A 57 -24.32 -34.70 41.23
CA PRO A 57 -23.31 -34.35 42.22
C PRO A 57 -23.07 -35.50 43.21
N ALA A 58 -21.91 -36.15 43.12
CA ALA A 58 -21.45 -37.14 44.09
C ALA A 58 -20.51 -36.50 45.12
N TRP A 59 -20.86 -36.61 46.41
CA TRP A 59 -20.07 -36.13 47.52
C TRP A 59 -19.30 -37.31 48.12
N ALA A 60 -17.97 -37.24 48.16
CA ALA A 60 -17.13 -38.32 48.70
C ALA A 60 -16.16 -37.77 49.75
N ALA A 61 -16.11 -38.46 50.89
CA ALA A 61 -15.05 -38.33 51.86
C ALA A 61 -14.13 -39.54 51.70
N GLU A 62 -13.09 -39.43 50.85
CA GLU A 62 -11.73 -39.97 51.08
C GLU A 62 -10.86 -39.98 49.82
N THR A 63 -9.57 -40.12 50.11
CA THR A 63 -8.35 -39.69 49.42
C THR A 63 -7.94 -40.52 48.21
N GLY A 64 -7.95 -39.90 47.03
CA GLY A 64 -7.31 -40.42 45.81
C GLY A 64 -7.23 -39.33 44.75
N GLU A 65 -6.01 -38.89 44.41
CA GLU A 65 -5.76 -37.82 43.45
C GLU A 65 -6.21 -38.21 42.04
N THR A 66 -7.20 -37.47 41.52
CA THR A 66 -7.59 -37.48 40.11
C THR A 66 -7.70 -36.04 39.60
N PRO A 67 -7.44 -35.75 38.32
CA PRO A 67 -7.04 -34.41 37.85
C PRO A 67 -8.16 -33.36 37.72
N ASP A 68 -9.43 -33.76 37.89
CA ASP A 68 -10.60 -32.94 37.52
C ASP A 68 -11.36 -32.34 38.73
N TRP A 69 -10.67 -32.09 39.85
CA TRP A 69 -11.28 -31.53 41.06
C TRP A 69 -10.75 -30.12 41.38
N HIS A 70 -11.67 -29.16 41.53
CA HIS A 70 -11.34 -27.77 41.85
C HIS A 70 -11.77 -27.37 43.29
N PRO A 71 -10.92 -26.66 44.07
CA PRO A 71 -11.28 -26.15 45.38
C PRO A 71 -12.16 -24.89 45.28
N THR A 72 -13.16 -24.74 46.15
CA THR A 72 -14.04 -23.55 46.19
C THR A 72 -14.18 -23.00 47.62
N GLN A 73 -14.08 -21.68 47.77
CA GLN A 73 -14.34 -20.98 49.04
C GLN A 73 -15.84 -20.65 49.16
N ALA A 74 -16.47 -21.14 50.22
CA ALA A 74 -17.89 -20.97 50.47
C ALA A 74 -18.19 -19.55 50.97
N LEU A 75 -18.63 -18.64 50.09
CA LEU A 75 -19.52 -17.48 50.38
C LEU A 75 -19.67 -16.44 49.24
N LYS A 76 -19.27 -16.71 47.98
CA LYS A 76 -19.58 -15.81 46.84
C LYS A 76 -20.29 -16.56 45.71
N THR A 77 -21.41 -16.00 45.26
CA THR A 77 -22.07 -16.40 44.01
C THR A 77 -21.16 -16.08 42.81
N PRO A 78 -20.94 -17.02 41.87
CA PRO A 78 -20.16 -16.76 40.68
C PRO A 78 -20.89 -15.77 39.75
N GLN A 79 -20.16 -14.82 39.19
CA GLN A 79 -20.71 -13.77 38.33
C GLN A 79 -21.03 -14.29 36.93
N GLY A 80 -22.19 -13.91 36.38
CA GLY A 80 -22.42 -13.94 34.94
C GLY A 80 -23.30 -15.07 34.39
N ARG A 81 -24.28 -15.57 35.14
CA ARG A 81 -25.35 -16.40 34.56
C ARG A 81 -26.68 -16.15 35.28
N GLY A 82 -27.64 -15.57 34.55
CA GLY A 82 -29.04 -15.54 34.95
C GLY A 82 -29.58 -16.96 35.10
N ASP A 83 -30.61 -17.07 35.94
CA ASP A 83 -31.21 -18.29 36.49
C ASP A 83 -31.67 -19.34 35.46
N ASN A 84 -30.75 -20.03 34.80
CA ASN A 84 -31.03 -21.31 34.14
C ASN A 84 -29.72 -22.09 33.95
N THR A 85 -29.27 -22.71 35.04
CA THR A 85 -28.46 -23.94 34.94
C THR A 85 -29.39 -25.09 35.30
N PHE A 86 -29.80 -25.85 34.29
CA PHE A 86 -30.50 -27.11 34.46
C PHE A 86 -29.57 -28.10 35.15
N LEU A 87 -29.64 -28.13 36.49
CA LEU A 87 -29.26 -29.30 37.25
C LEU A 87 -30.41 -30.30 37.08
N TRP A 88 -30.09 -31.54 36.70
CA TRP A 88 -31.02 -32.67 36.81
C TRP A 88 -31.49 -32.77 38.26
N LEU A 89 -32.63 -32.14 38.56
CA LEU A 89 -33.36 -32.37 39.78
C LEU A 89 -34.16 -33.65 39.54
N SER A 90 -33.59 -34.78 39.97
CA SER A 90 -34.37 -35.85 40.57
C SER A 90 -35.38 -35.15 41.47
N ILE A 91 -36.66 -35.14 41.08
CA ILE A 91 -37.72 -34.58 41.91
C ILE A 91 -37.72 -35.45 43.17
N PRO A 92 -37.24 -34.96 44.33
CA PRO A 92 -37.54 -35.61 45.57
C PRO A 92 -39.01 -35.28 45.77
N VAL A 93 -39.86 -36.31 45.72
CA VAL A 93 -41.23 -36.19 46.20
C VAL A 93 -41.15 -35.51 47.56
N PRO A 94 -41.69 -34.29 47.74
CA PRO A 94 -41.58 -33.63 49.02
C PRO A 94 -42.35 -34.48 50.04
N ALA A 95 -41.61 -35.04 50.99
CA ALA A 95 -42.13 -35.55 52.25
C ALA A 95 -42.61 -34.34 53.07
N GLY A 96 -43.75 -33.79 52.65
CA GLY A 96 -44.44 -32.66 53.24
C GLY A 96 -45.93 -32.99 53.30
N ARG A 97 -46.53 -32.74 54.48
CA ARG A 97 -47.86 -33.17 54.94
C ARG A 97 -48.79 -33.56 53.80
N TRP A 98 -49.06 -34.86 53.74
CA TRP A 98 -50.00 -35.55 52.84
C TRP A 98 -51.43 -35.02 52.93
N GLU A 99 -51.71 -33.82 53.45
CA GLU A 99 -53.06 -33.35 53.72
C GLU A 99 -53.95 -33.34 52.50
N LYS A 100 -53.44 -33.02 51.29
CA LYS A 100 -54.25 -33.01 50.07
C LYS A 100 -54.48 -34.39 49.44
N PRO A 101 -53.47 -35.25 49.23
CA PRO A 101 -53.71 -36.63 48.80
C PRO A 101 -54.31 -37.51 49.90
N ALA A 102 -54.12 -37.21 51.19
CA ALA A 102 -54.78 -37.89 52.30
C ALA A 102 -56.22 -37.43 52.49
N LEU A 103 -56.59 -36.16 52.22
CA LEU A 103 -58.01 -35.77 52.09
C LEU A 103 -58.67 -36.45 50.90
N PHE A 104 -57.93 -36.62 49.80
CA PHE A 104 -58.41 -37.34 48.62
C PHE A 104 -58.54 -38.85 48.88
N LEU A 105 -57.53 -39.48 49.50
CA LEU A 105 -57.55 -40.88 49.90
C LEU A 105 -58.54 -41.13 51.03
N ALA A 106 -58.68 -40.26 52.02
CA ALA A 106 -59.70 -40.35 53.07
C ALA A 106 -61.10 -40.10 52.50
N GLY A 107 -61.25 -39.18 51.55
CA GLY A 107 -62.49 -38.99 50.79
C GLY A 107 -62.84 -40.21 49.94
N MET A 108 -61.85 -40.83 49.29
CA MET A 108 -62.00 -42.06 48.51
C MET A 108 -62.26 -43.27 49.42
N SER A 109 -61.65 -43.32 50.61
CA SER A 109 -61.87 -44.34 51.64
C SER A 109 -63.26 -44.21 52.26
N ALA A 110 -63.71 -42.99 52.57
CA ALA A 110 -65.05 -42.71 53.05
C ALA A 110 -66.10 -43.00 51.96
N PHE A 111 -65.77 -42.75 50.69
CA PHE A 111 -66.58 -43.14 49.54
C PHE A 111 -66.69 -44.66 49.39
N PHE A 112 -65.58 -45.40 49.43
CA PHE A 112 -65.60 -46.87 49.40
C PHE A 112 -66.27 -47.46 50.65
N LEU A 113 -66.11 -46.86 51.83
CA LEU A 113 -66.79 -47.27 53.07
C LEU A 113 -68.29 -47.01 53.01
N ALA A 114 -68.72 -45.87 52.45
CA ALA A 114 -70.14 -45.58 52.23
C ALA A 114 -70.75 -46.53 51.18
N VAL A 115 -70.05 -46.80 50.08
CA VAL A 115 -70.44 -47.81 49.08
C VAL A 115 -70.50 -49.21 49.71
N PHE A 116 -69.55 -49.58 50.57
CA PHE A 116 -69.52 -50.86 51.27
C PHE A 116 -70.68 -51.01 52.28
N ILE A 117 -70.95 -50.00 53.10
CA ILE A 117 -72.06 -49.98 54.08
C ILE A 117 -73.43 -49.98 53.39
N THR A 118 -73.55 -49.37 52.20
CA THR A 118 -74.80 -49.32 51.42
C THR A 118 -75.01 -50.54 50.51
N ALA A 119 -73.95 -51.27 50.13
CA ALA A 119 -74.04 -52.48 49.32
C ALA A 119 -74.25 -53.76 50.16
N LEU A 120 -73.80 -53.79 51.43
CA LEU A 120 -73.97 -54.94 52.33
C LEU A 120 -75.43 -55.43 52.49
N PRO A 121 -76.45 -54.55 52.60
CA PRO A 121 -77.85 -54.96 52.68
C PRO A 121 -78.41 -55.53 51.36
N MET A 122 -77.88 -55.09 50.22
CA MET A 122 -78.30 -55.53 48.87
C MET A 122 -77.78 -56.93 48.51
N LEU A 123 -76.70 -57.39 49.15
CA LEU A 123 -76.10 -58.72 49.00
C LEU A 123 -76.66 -59.77 49.97
N GLY A 124 -77.67 -59.43 50.78
CA GLY A 124 -78.37 -60.38 51.65
C GLY A 124 -77.61 -60.83 52.90
N LEU A 125 -76.61 -60.06 53.36
CA LEU A 125 -75.79 -60.41 54.54
C LEU A 125 -76.19 -59.67 55.83
N ALA A 126 -77.25 -58.86 55.83
CA ALA A 126 -77.80 -58.24 57.03
C ALA A 126 -79.31 -57.95 56.89
N GLU A 127 -80.15 -58.52 57.76
CA GLU A 127 -81.58 -58.22 57.87
C GLU A 127 -81.81 -57.08 58.87
N THR A 128 -82.30 -55.93 58.41
CA THR A 128 -83.05 -55.01 59.28
C THR A 128 -84.23 -54.40 58.55
N SER A 129 -85.40 -54.86 58.96
CA SER A 129 -86.74 -54.32 58.75
C SER A 129 -86.86 -52.91 59.33
N LEU A 130 -87.17 -51.90 58.50
CA LEU A 130 -87.99 -50.72 58.86
C LEU A 130 -88.25 -49.82 57.62
N GLY A 131 -89.49 -49.89 57.13
CA GLY A 131 -90.32 -48.73 56.74
C GLY A 131 -89.86 -47.76 55.63
N ASN A 132 -90.46 -47.92 54.45
CA ASN A 132 -90.53 -46.97 53.33
C ASN A 132 -90.60 -45.47 53.71
N LEU A 133 -89.60 -44.68 53.28
CA LEU A 133 -89.68 -43.35 52.65
C LEU A 133 -88.31 -42.64 52.71
N THR A 134 -87.38 -42.93 51.77
CA THR A 134 -86.39 -41.96 51.19
C THR A 134 -85.36 -42.59 50.19
N PRO A 135 -85.74 -43.12 49.01
CA PRO A 135 -84.74 -43.44 47.97
C PRO A 135 -84.22 -42.20 47.20
N TRP A 136 -85.03 -41.14 47.10
CA TRP A 136 -84.77 -40.03 46.17
C TRP A 136 -83.79 -38.96 46.70
N GLY A 137 -83.75 -38.71 48.01
CA GLY A 137 -82.80 -37.76 48.61
C GLY A 137 -81.34 -38.24 48.56
N TYR A 138 -81.14 -39.56 48.61
CA TYR A 138 -79.82 -40.19 48.60
C TYR A 138 -79.19 -40.21 47.19
N LEU A 139 -80.01 -40.44 46.15
CA LEU A 139 -79.59 -40.35 44.75
C LEU A 139 -79.19 -38.92 44.35
N GLY A 140 -79.89 -37.90 44.85
CA GLY A 140 -79.57 -36.49 44.59
C GLY A 140 -78.21 -36.04 45.16
N LEU A 141 -77.89 -36.47 46.40
CA LEU A 141 -76.60 -36.15 47.03
C LEU A 141 -75.44 -36.92 46.39
N ALA A 142 -75.62 -38.20 46.06
CA ALA A 142 -74.60 -38.96 45.35
C ALA A 142 -74.35 -38.41 43.93
N ALA A 143 -75.41 -38.06 43.20
CA ALA A 143 -75.30 -37.44 41.87
C ALA A 143 -74.65 -36.04 41.94
N SER A 144 -74.95 -35.25 42.97
CA SER A 144 -74.33 -33.94 43.21
C SER A 144 -72.83 -34.08 43.50
N LEU A 145 -72.44 -35.01 44.36
CA LEU A 145 -71.04 -35.24 44.73
C LEU A 145 -70.22 -35.77 43.54
N VAL A 146 -70.77 -36.74 42.79
CA VAL A 146 -70.16 -37.25 41.54
C VAL A 146 -70.06 -36.14 40.50
N GLY A 147 -71.07 -35.28 40.39
CA GLY A 147 -71.03 -34.09 39.52
C GLY A 147 -69.93 -33.11 39.90
N VAL A 148 -69.69 -32.85 41.19
CA VAL A 148 -68.61 -31.98 41.67
C VAL A 148 -67.24 -32.60 41.43
N VAL A 149 -67.06 -33.89 41.71
CA VAL A 149 -65.79 -34.60 41.47
C VAL A 149 -65.51 -34.70 39.97
N ALA A 150 -66.49 -35.05 39.13
CA ALA A 150 -66.33 -35.06 37.68
C ALA A 150 -65.98 -33.66 37.14
N ARG A 151 -66.64 -32.60 37.64
CA ARG A 151 -66.34 -31.22 37.25
C ARG A 151 -64.92 -30.80 37.64
N ARG A 152 -64.45 -31.16 38.85
CA ARG A 152 -63.07 -30.90 39.27
C ARG A 152 -62.03 -31.77 38.53
N SER A 153 -62.36 -33.01 38.21
CA SER A 153 -61.49 -33.91 37.43
C SER A 153 -61.31 -33.39 36.01
N VAL A 154 -62.41 -32.94 35.38
CA VAL A 154 -62.38 -32.30 34.06
C VAL A 154 -61.60 -30.99 34.10
N GLN A 155 -61.65 -30.21 35.18
CA GLN A 155 -60.81 -29.03 35.35
C GLN A 155 -59.33 -29.36 35.44
N VAL A 156 -58.94 -30.41 36.19
CA VAL A 156 -57.54 -30.85 36.29
C VAL A 156 -57.03 -31.42 34.98
N VAL A 157 -57.83 -32.23 34.28
CA VAL A 157 -57.46 -32.76 32.95
C VAL A 157 -57.33 -31.64 31.93
N ARG A 158 -58.22 -30.64 31.95
CA ARG A 158 -58.12 -29.46 31.08
C ARG A 158 -56.88 -28.62 31.40
N ALA A 159 -56.59 -28.37 32.67
CA ALA A 159 -55.38 -27.67 33.09
C ALA A 159 -54.12 -28.45 32.69
N LEU A 160 -54.10 -29.78 32.87
CA LEU A 160 -52.98 -30.62 32.47
C LEU A 160 -52.81 -30.64 30.94
N SER A 161 -53.90 -30.72 30.18
CA SER A 161 -53.84 -30.63 28.71
C SER A 161 -53.35 -29.27 28.23
N GLU A 162 -53.69 -28.20 28.94
CA GLU A 162 -53.21 -26.85 28.63
C GLU A 162 -51.73 -26.70 28.97
N TYR A 163 -51.26 -27.29 30.07
CA TYR A 163 -49.83 -27.37 30.40
C TYR A 163 -49.04 -28.24 29.42
N THR A 164 -49.57 -29.38 28.96
CA THR A 164 -48.89 -30.21 27.96
C THR A 164 -48.78 -29.47 26.63
N HIS A 165 -49.84 -28.78 26.19
CA HIS A 165 -49.78 -27.96 24.97
C HIS A 165 -48.84 -26.75 25.10
N GLN A 166 -48.77 -26.11 26.28
CA GLN A 166 -47.79 -25.05 26.53
C GLN A 166 -46.35 -25.57 26.56
N LEU A 167 -46.12 -26.77 27.10
CA LEU A 167 -44.80 -27.40 27.11
C LEU A 167 -44.37 -27.80 25.69
N GLU A 168 -45.26 -28.40 24.91
CA GLU A 168 -45.04 -28.73 23.50
C GLU A 168 -44.73 -27.47 22.67
N ALA A 169 -45.47 -26.38 22.88
CA ALA A 169 -45.23 -25.11 22.19
C ALA A 169 -43.87 -24.49 22.57
N ARG A 170 -43.49 -24.52 23.86
CA ARG A 170 -42.17 -24.04 24.30
C ARG A 170 -41.03 -24.90 23.80
N GLN A 171 -41.21 -26.21 23.75
CA GLN A 171 -40.26 -27.13 23.14
C GLN A 171 -40.06 -26.84 21.65
N GLN A 172 -41.14 -26.63 20.90
CA GLN A 172 -41.05 -26.21 19.50
C GLN A 172 -40.33 -24.86 19.33
N GLU A 173 -40.56 -23.90 20.23
CA GLU A 173 -39.88 -22.62 20.21
C GLU A 173 -38.37 -22.75 20.49
N VAL A 174 -37.99 -23.54 21.51
CA VAL A 174 -36.58 -23.86 21.82
C VAL A 174 -35.91 -24.59 20.66
N ARG A 175 -36.62 -25.52 20.01
CA ARG A 175 -36.14 -26.22 18.81
C ARG A 175 -35.85 -25.24 17.68
N HIS A 176 -36.81 -24.39 17.35
CA HIS A 176 -36.65 -23.39 16.30
C HIS A 176 -35.51 -22.41 16.62
N LEU A 177 -35.35 -22.03 17.89
CA LEU A 177 -34.24 -21.19 18.31
C LEU A 177 -32.89 -21.91 18.14
N ALA A 178 -32.79 -23.17 18.54
CA ALA A 178 -31.59 -23.98 18.38
C ALA A 178 -31.23 -24.21 16.91
N GLU A 179 -32.20 -24.53 16.05
CA GLU A 179 -32.01 -24.66 14.60
C GLU A 179 -31.55 -23.33 13.98
N ARG A 180 -32.17 -22.20 14.36
CA ARG A 180 -31.74 -20.86 13.91
C ARG A 180 -30.35 -20.49 14.40
N MET A 181 -29.98 -20.85 15.63
CA MET A 181 -28.64 -20.66 16.17
C MET A 181 -27.59 -21.50 15.43
N GLY A 182 -27.91 -22.76 15.11
CA GLY A 182 -27.04 -23.65 14.33
C GLY A 182 -26.81 -23.12 12.91
N ASN A 183 -27.88 -22.69 12.23
CA ASN A 183 -27.78 -22.09 10.90
C ASN A 183 -26.98 -20.78 10.93
N GLY A 184 -27.25 -19.90 11.90
CA GLY A 184 -26.50 -18.65 12.08
C GLY A 184 -25.02 -18.90 12.40
N ALA A 185 -24.69 -19.93 13.17
CA ALA A 185 -23.31 -20.34 13.42
C ALA A 185 -22.61 -20.85 12.14
N GLY A 186 -23.32 -21.60 11.30
CA GLY A 186 -22.83 -22.04 9.99
C GLY A 186 -22.54 -20.87 9.05
N GLU A 187 -23.47 -19.91 8.95
CA GLU A 187 -23.28 -18.67 8.17
C GLU A 187 -22.09 -17.86 8.68
N LEU A 188 -21.94 -17.71 10.00
CA LEU A 188 -20.79 -17.03 10.62
C LEU A 188 -19.46 -17.74 10.30
N ALA A 189 -19.44 -19.08 10.32
CA ALA A 189 -18.25 -19.86 9.97
C ALA A 189 -17.81 -19.60 8.52
N THR A 190 -18.75 -19.58 7.57
CA THR A 190 -18.45 -19.24 6.17
C THR A 190 -17.91 -17.81 6.02
N VAL A 191 -18.50 -16.83 6.72
CA VAL A 191 -18.02 -15.44 6.71
C VAL A 191 -16.62 -15.34 7.29
N VAL A 192 -16.32 -16.07 8.36
CA VAL A 192 -14.99 -16.15 8.99
C VAL A 192 -13.95 -16.70 8.02
N ASP A 193 -14.25 -17.80 7.33
CA ASP A 193 -13.34 -18.40 6.35
C ASP A 193 -13.04 -17.45 5.21
N GLN A 194 -14.06 -16.75 4.71
CA GLN A 194 -13.90 -15.74 3.67
C GLN A 194 -13.07 -14.53 4.15
N LEU A 195 -13.30 -14.07 5.39
CA LEU A 195 -12.55 -12.95 5.99
C LEU A 195 -11.09 -13.33 6.24
N ARG A 196 -10.82 -14.57 6.64
CA ARG A 196 -9.47 -15.12 6.79
C ARG A 196 -8.73 -15.16 5.45
N ALA A 197 -9.35 -15.72 4.41
CA ALA A 197 -8.76 -15.76 3.07
C ALA A 197 -8.49 -14.35 2.51
N SER A 198 -9.41 -13.41 2.75
CA SER A 198 -9.24 -12.00 2.38
C SER A 198 -8.07 -11.35 3.13
N SER A 199 -7.97 -11.58 4.44
CA SER A 199 -6.89 -11.05 5.28
C SER A 199 -5.51 -11.57 4.86
N ASP A 200 -5.38 -12.87 4.55
CA ASP A 200 -4.13 -13.47 4.09
C ASP A 200 -3.69 -12.91 2.72
N THR A 201 -4.67 -12.70 1.83
CA THR A 201 -4.44 -12.05 0.54
C THR A 201 -3.98 -10.60 0.72
N GLN A 202 -4.61 -9.86 1.64
CA GLN A 202 -4.27 -8.48 1.94
C GLN A 202 -2.89 -8.37 2.59
N ALA A 203 -2.54 -9.24 3.54
CA ALA A 203 -1.21 -9.31 4.16
C ALA A 203 -0.12 -9.53 3.10
N SER A 204 -0.36 -10.46 2.17
CA SER A 204 0.55 -10.74 1.06
C SER A 204 0.67 -9.53 0.11
N GLY A 205 -0.44 -8.83 -0.15
CA GLY A 205 -0.48 -7.59 -0.92
C GLY A 205 0.34 -6.47 -0.30
N VAL A 206 0.15 -6.23 1.00
CA VAL A 206 0.89 -5.24 1.81
C VAL A 206 2.39 -5.53 1.79
N SER A 207 2.79 -6.81 1.93
CA SER A 207 4.21 -7.20 1.84
C SER A 207 4.82 -6.87 0.47
N ARG A 208 4.13 -7.19 -0.63
CA ARG A 208 4.57 -6.81 -1.98
C ARG A 208 4.64 -5.30 -2.17
N GLN A 209 3.67 -4.56 -1.63
CA GLN A 209 3.65 -3.10 -1.69
C GLN A 209 4.84 -2.50 -0.93
N ALA A 210 5.20 -3.03 0.24
CA ALA A 210 6.36 -2.59 1.00
C ALA A 210 7.67 -2.76 0.19
N VAL A 211 7.85 -3.90 -0.49
CA VAL A 211 9.01 -4.14 -1.37
C VAL A 211 9.02 -3.15 -2.54
N ALA A 212 7.88 -2.92 -3.19
CA ALA A 212 7.76 -1.98 -4.29
C ALA A 212 8.08 -0.53 -3.86
N LEU A 213 7.66 -0.14 -2.65
CA LEU A 213 7.97 1.18 -2.08
C LEU A 213 9.47 1.34 -1.77
N GLN A 214 10.14 0.30 -1.26
CA GLN A 214 11.60 0.35 -1.06
C GLN A 214 12.35 0.49 -2.38
N GLN A 215 11.92 -0.22 -3.43
CA GLN A 215 12.48 -0.09 -4.76
C GLN A 215 12.26 1.33 -5.34
N ALA A 216 11.05 1.87 -5.20
CA ALA A 216 10.73 3.22 -5.62
C ALA A 216 11.59 4.27 -4.89
N ASP A 217 11.81 4.12 -3.58
CA ASP A 217 12.68 5.01 -2.79
C ASP A 217 14.13 4.96 -3.29
N GLN A 218 14.63 3.76 -3.60
CA GLN A 218 15.95 3.62 -4.22
C GLN A 218 16.02 4.33 -5.58
N THR A 219 15.04 4.12 -6.46
CA THR A 219 14.98 4.77 -7.77
C THR A 219 14.93 6.29 -7.64
N VAL A 220 14.15 6.84 -6.70
CA VAL A 220 14.11 8.29 -6.45
C VAL A 220 15.48 8.83 -6.01
N ARG A 221 16.20 8.11 -5.14
CA ARG A 221 17.57 8.50 -4.74
C ARG A 221 18.55 8.46 -5.92
N GLU A 222 18.46 7.46 -6.78
CA GLU A 222 19.27 7.34 -7.99
C GLU A 222 18.99 8.48 -8.97
N ILE A 223 17.71 8.82 -9.20
CA ILE A 223 17.29 9.94 -10.04
C ILE A 223 17.86 11.25 -9.48
N ARG A 224 17.77 11.48 -8.17
CA ARG A 224 18.30 12.68 -7.53
C ARG A 224 19.82 12.82 -7.72
N ARG A 225 20.56 11.72 -7.54
CA ARG A 225 22.02 11.69 -7.76
C ARG A 225 22.37 11.96 -9.22
N ALA A 226 21.64 11.35 -10.15
CA ALA A 226 21.83 11.59 -11.58
C ALA A 226 21.52 13.04 -11.96
N SER A 227 20.47 13.62 -11.39
CA SER A 227 20.10 15.02 -11.61
C SER A 227 21.19 15.97 -11.12
N GLN A 228 21.72 15.77 -9.91
CA GLN A 228 22.83 16.56 -9.37
C GLN A 228 24.08 16.48 -10.26
N LEU A 229 24.46 15.29 -10.71
CA LEU A 229 25.58 15.11 -11.62
C LEU A 229 25.34 15.85 -12.95
N THR A 230 24.14 15.76 -13.51
CA THR A 230 23.78 16.51 -14.72
C THR A 230 23.88 18.02 -14.50
N ALA A 231 23.48 18.53 -13.33
CA ALA A 231 23.60 19.95 -12.98
C ALA A 231 25.08 20.40 -12.95
N GLU A 232 25.94 19.64 -12.30
CA GLU A 232 27.38 19.91 -12.21
C GLU A 232 28.04 19.90 -13.59
N LYS A 233 27.71 18.89 -14.42
CA LYS A 233 28.18 18.83 -15.81
C LYS A 233 27.65 19.98 -16.64
N ALA A 234 26.41 20.40 -16.40
CA ALA A 234 25.82 21.52 -17.11
C ALA A 234 26.53 22.84 -16.81
N ALA A 235 26.81 23.10 -15.54
CA ALA A 235 27.57 24.27 -15.10
C ALA A 235 29.00 24.28 -15.68
N ALA A 236 29.69 23.14 -15.66
CA ALA A 236 31.03 23.01 -16.23
C ALA A 236 31.05 23.29 -17.75
N LEU A 237 30.04 22.82 -18.49
CA LEU A 237 29.91 23.11 -19.92
C LEU A 237 29.60 24.58 -20.19
N CYS A 238 28.77 25.24 -19.38
CA CYS A 238 28.55 26.69 -19.48
C CYS A 238 29.85 27.47 -19.32
N ALA A 239 30.66 27.15 -18.30
CA ALA A 239 31.95 27.81 -18.09
C ALA A 239 32.93 27.56 -19.26
N SER A 240 32.94 26.34 -19.80
CA SER A 240 33.73 26.00 -20.99
C SER A 240 33.27 26.79 -22.22
N ALA A 241 31.96 26.95 -22.41
CA ALA A 241 31.39 27.71 -23.51
C ALA A 241 31.71 29.21 -23.40
N GLU A 242 31.65 29.80 -22.21
CA GLU A 242 32.09 31.19 -21.97
C GLU A 242 33.58 31.37 -22.30
N SER A 243 34.44 30.43 -21.88
CA SER A 243 35.86 30.46 -22.24
C SER A 243 36.06 30.34 -23.76
N ALA A 244 35.29 29.48 -24.43
CA ALA A 244 35.36 29.30 -25.88
C ALA A 244 34.87 30.55 -26.63
N GLU A 245 33.88 31.28 -26.10
CA GLU A 245 33.41 32.56 -26.65
C GLU A 245 34.51 33.63 -26.58
N VAL A 246 35.22 33.73 -25.46
CA VAL A 246 36.36 34.66 -25.32
C VAL A 246 37.45 34.35 -26.34
N VAL A 247 37.88 33.08 -26.44
CA VAL A 247 38.91 32.64 -27.41
C VAL A 247 38.43 32.86 -28.84
N GLY A 248 37.16 32.56 -29.14
CA GLY A 248 36.56 32.81 -30.45
C GLY A 248 36.58 34.28 -30.83
N ARG A 249 36.29 35.18 -29.89
CA ARG A 249 36.35 36.63 -30.10
C ARG A 249 37.77 37.13 -30.36
N GLU A 250 38.74 36.66 -29.58
CA GLU A 250 40.16 36.97 -29.79
C GLU A 250 40.64 36.46 -31.16
N GLY A 251 40.25 35.24 -31.54
CA GLY A 251 40.50 34.68 -32.87
C GLY A 251 39.90 35.51 -34.00
N ALA A 252 38.67 36.01 -33.83
CA ALA A 252 38.03 36.88 -34.82
C ALA A 252 38.80 38.21 -35.00
N VAL A 253 39.25 38.83 -33.91
CA VAL A 253 40.09 40.05 -33.96
C VAL A 253 41.41 39.77 -34.67
N ALA A 254 42.05 38.63 -34.41
CA ALA A 254 43.29 38.24 -35.08
C ALA A 254 43.10 38.03 -36.59
N VAL A 255 41.97 37.45 -37.01
CA VAL A 255 41.61 37.28 -38.43
C VAL A 255 41.39 38.63 -39.10
N GLU A 256 40.64 39.55 -38.47
CA GLU A 256 40.43 40.90 -39.02
C GLU A 256 41.74 41.66 -39.20
N ARG A 257 42.65 41.58 -38.20
CA ARG A 257 43.99 42.15 -38.32
C ARG A 257 44.78 41.55 -39.48
N THR A 258 44.74 40.23 -39.62
CA THR A 258 45.43 39.52 -40.72
C THR A 258 44.87 39.92 -42.09
N LEU A 259 43.56 40.14 -42.20
CA LEU A 259 42.95 40.65 -43.43
C LEU A 259 43.43 42.06 -43.77
N ALA A 260 43.53 42.95 -42.78
CA ALA A 260 44.06 44.30 -42.97
C ALA A 260 45.53 44.27 -43.42
N ASP A 261 46.37 43.45 -42.76
CA ASP A 261 47.79 43.30 -43.10
C ASP A 261 47.98 42.75 -44.52
N LEU A 262 47.21 41.72 -44.91
CA LEU A 262 47.26 41.18 -46.28
C LEU A 262 46.75 42.17 -47.33
N ALA A 263 45.77 43.00 -46.99
CA ALA A 263 45.29 44.06 -47.88
C ALA A 263 46.36 45.14 -48.09
N ALA A 264 47.12 45.50 -47.05
CA ALA A 264 48.26 46.41 -47.14
C ALA A 264 49.38 45.81 -48.00
N ILE A 265 49.76 44.55 -47.76
CA ILE A 265 50.78 43.83 -48.56
C ILE A 265 50.38 43.80 -50.05
N ARG A 266 49.10 43.56 -50.36
CA ARG A 266 48.62 43.61 -51.75
C ARG A 266 48.88 44.97 -52.39
N THR A 267 48.61 46.06 -51.68
CA THR A 267 48.88 47.43 -52.16
C THR A 267 50.37 47.64 -52.39
N GLU A 268 51.23 47.23 -51.45
CA GLU A 268 52.69 47.36 -51.58
C GLU A 268 53.24 46.56 -52.79
N VAL A 269 52.76 45.34 -53.01
CA VAL A 269 53.15 44.52 -54.17
C VAL A 269 52.70 45.17 -55.48
N SER A 270 51.49 45.75 -55.52
CA SER A 270 50.99 46.47 -56.68
C SER A 270 51.82 47.72 -56.99
N GLU A 271 52.17 48.51 -55.97
CA GLU A 271 53.05 49.66 -56.12
C GLU A 271 54.45 49.25 -56.61
N MET A 272 55.00 48.17 -56.08
CA MET A 272 56.29 47.63 -56.51
C MET A 272 56.26 47.21 -57.99
N ALA A 273 55.21 46.54 -58.44
CA ALA A 273 55.02 46.19 -59.85
C ALA A 273 54.98 47.45 -60.74
N GLY A 274 54.27 48.50 -60.30
CA GLY A 274 54.24 49.80 -60.99
C GLY A 274 55.63 50.45 -61.10
N ARG A 275 56.43 50.40 -60.02
CA ARG A 275 57.80 50.94 -60.01
C ARG A 275 58.74 50.15 -60.94
N ILE A 276 58.59 48.83 -61.02
CA ILE A 276 59.36 47.98 -61.95
C ILE A 276 59.04 48.36 -63.40
N LEU A 277 57.76 48.53 -63.74
CA LEU A 277 57.35 48.95 -65.09
C LEU A 277 57.88 50.35 -65.45
N ALA A 278 57.86 51.29 -64.50
CA ALA A 278 58.42 52.62 -64.71
C ALA A 278 59.94 52.59 -64.91
N LEU A 279 60.66 51.72 -64.19
CA LEU A 279 62.09 51.54 -64.34
C LEU A 279 62.43 50.90 -65.70
N ASP A 280 61.65 49.91 -66.14
CA ASP A 280 61.81 49.26 -67.45
C ASP A 280 61.63 50.26 -68.60
N ALA A 281 60.64 51.16 -68.50
CA ALA A 281 60.45 52.25 -69.45
C ALA A 281 61.68 53.20 -69.52
N ARG A 282 62.24 53.59 -68.36
CA ARG A 282 63.45 54.42 -68.31
C ARG A 282 64.67 53.70 -68.87
N THR A 283 64.82 52.41 -68.61
CA THR A 283 65.93 51.63 -69.18
C THR A 283 65.84 51.54 -70.69
N ARG A 284 64.64 51.37 -71.27
CA ARG A 284 64.44 51.42 -72.74
C ARG A 284 64.81 52.77 -73.34
N GLU A 285 64.49 53.88 -72.65
CA GLU A 285 64.89 55.22 -73.07
C GLU A 285 66.42 55.36 -73.11
N VAL A 286 67.12 54.90 -72.07
CA VAL A 286 68.59 54.88 -72.02
C VAL A 286 69.17 54.00 -73.13
N THR A 287 68.59 52.82 -73.40
CA THR A 287 69.01 51.96 -74.53
C THR A 287 68.89 52.68 -75.87
N GLY A 288 67.84 53.48 -76.07
CA GLY A 288 67.67 54.34 -77.23
C GLY A 288 68.79 55.39 -77.37
N ILE A 289 69.13 56.07 -76.26
CA ILE A 289 70.24 57.04 -76.23
C ILE A 289 71.58 56.36 -76.56
N VAL A 290 71.87 55.20 -75.96
CA VAL A 290 73.11 54.44 -76.21
C VAL A 290 73.21 54.01 -77.67
N ALA A 291 72.09 53.67 -78.33
CA ALA A 291 72.08 53.38 -79.75
C ALA A 291 72.48 54.60 -80.60
N VAL A 292 71.96 55.80 -80.27
CA VAL A 292 72.35 57.05 -80.94
C VAL A 292 73.83 57.36 -80.73
N VAL A 293 74.35 57.21 -79.50
CA VAL A 293 75.79 57.42 -79.20
C VAL A 293 76.67 56.46 -79.99
N LYS A 294 76.27 55.19 -80.11
CA LYS A 294 76.98 54.22 -80.96
C LYS A 294 77.01 54.70 -82.42
N THR A 295 75.88 55.15 -82.97
CA THR A 295 75.83 55.69 -84.34
C THR A 295 76.73 56.90 -84.52
N LEU A 296 76.80 57.81 -83.55
CA LEU A 296 77.72 58.95 -83.57
C LEU A 296 79.18 58.52 -83.52
N ALA A 297 79.51 57.50 -82.73
CA ALA A 297 80.86 56.93 -82.66
C ALA A 297 81.25 56.23 -83.98
N ASP A 298 80.33 55.47 -84.59
CA ASP A 298 80.52 54.85 -85.91
C ASP A 298 80.76 55.92 -87.00
N GLN A 299 79.99 57.01 -86.99
CA GLN A 299 80.20 58.15 -87.89
C GLN A 299 81.53 58.85 -87.65
N SER A 300 81.92 59.06 -86.39
CA SER A 300 83.21 59.66 -86.03
C SER A 300 84.39 58.79 -86.46
N ASN A 301 84.26 57.47 -86.34
CA ASN A 301 85.24 56.50 -86.82
C ASN A 301 85.41 56.60 -88.35
N MET A 302 84.30 56.67 -89.09
CA MET A 302 84.31 56.86 -90.54
C MET A 302 84.92 58.20 -90.96
N LEU A 303 84.61 59.29 -90.26
CA LEU A 303 85.23 60.60 -90.50
C LEU A 303 86.74 60.57 -90.24
N ALA A 304 87.17 59.92 -89.16
CA ALA A 304 88.58 59.76 -88.82
C ALA A 304 89.35 58.93 -89.86
N ILE A 305 88.72 57.88 -90.42
CA ILE A 305 89.28 57.11 -91.54
C ILE A 305 89.46 57.99 -92.78
N ASN A 306 88.43 58.76 -93.16
CA ASN A 306 88.49 59.64 -94.31
C ASN A 306 89.58 60.73 -94.13
N ALA A 307 89.70 61.29 -92.92
CA ALA A 307 90.74 62.25 -92.57
C ALA A 307 92.15 61.64 -92.61
N ALA A 308 92.32 60.39 -92.15
CA ALA A 308 93.60 59.68 -92.21
C ALA A 308 94.03 59.41 -93.67
N ILE A 309 93.08 59.05 -94.55
CA ILE A 309 93.34 58.86 -95.98
C ILE A 309 93.78 60.18 -96.63
N GLU A 310 93.07 61.28 -96.36
CA GLU A 310 93.39 62.60 -96.92
C GLU A 310 94.74 63.15 -96.39
N ALA A 311 95.08 62.85 -95.14
CA ALA A 311 96.37 63.18 -94.55
C ALA A 311 97.53 62.41 -95.21
N VAL A 312 97.32 61.15 -95.60
CA VAL A 312 98.30 60.38 -96.40
C VAL A 312 98.42 60.95 -97.81
N ARG A 313 97.29 61.36 -98.42
CA ARG A 313 97.27 61.98 -99.75
C ARG A 313 98.02 63.31 -99.82
N SER A 314 98.03 64.07 -98.73
CA SER A 314 98.70 65.38 -98.62
C SER A 314 100.22 65.31 -98.39
N GLY A 315 100.82 64.12 -98.35
CA GLY A 315 102.27 63.94 -98.24
C GLY A 315 102.86 64.49 -96.93
N ASP A 316 103.97 65.24 -97.02
CA ASP A 316 104.69 65.75 -95.85
C ASP A 316 103.88 66.75 -95.02
N SER A 317 103.01 67.55 -95.65
CA SER A 317 102.14 68.53 -94.98
C SER A 317 101.04 67.88 -94.13
N GLY A 318 100.68 66.62 -94.41
CA GLY A 318 99.61 65.88 -93.71
C GLY A 318 100.06 65.11 -92.47
N LYS A 319 101.37 65.08 -92.14
CA LYS A 319 101.92 64.26 -91.05
C LYS A 319 101.27 64.51 -89.69
N GLY A 320 101.03 65.77 -89.31
CA GLY A 320 100.36 66.12 -88.05
C GLY A 320 98.87 65.77 -88.05
N PHE A 321 98.17 66.01 -89.16
CA PHE A 321 96.76 65.65 -89.34
C PHE A 321 96.53 64.14 -89.26
N ARG A 322 97.48 63.33 -89.76
CA ARG A 322 97.42 61.87 -89.68
C ARG A 322 97.42 61.38 -88.23
N VAL A 323 98.25 61.97 -87.37
CA VAL A 323 98.31 61.60 -85.94
C VAL A 323 96.98 61.92 -85.26
N VAL A 324 96.41 63.11 -85.50
CA VAL A 324 95.11 63.50 -84.95
C VAL A 324 93.99 62.58 -85.44
N ALA A 325 93.97 62.25 -86.74
CA ALA A 325 92.97 61.34 -87.30
C ALA A 325 93.07 59.93 -86.70
N GLN A 326 94.29 59.44 -86.43
CA GLN A 326 94.49 58.13 -85.81
C GLN A 326 94.08 58.11 -84.34
N GLU A 327 94.30 59.20 -83.60
CA GLU A 327 93.82 59.36 -82.23
C GLU A 327 92.27 59.45 -82.17
N MET A 328 91.65 60.23 -83.06
CA MET A 328 90.19 60.29 -83.18
C MET A 328 89.58 58.92 -83.51
N ARG A 329 90.25 58.14 -84.38
CA ARG A 329 89.84 56.77 -84.69
C ARG A 329 89.89 55.87 -83.46
N GLY A 330 90.99 55.94 -82.69
CA GLY A 330 91.15 55.20 -81.44
C GLY A 330 90.07 55.55 -80.41
N LEU A 331 89.74 56.84 -80.25
CA LEU A 331 88.67 57.30 -79.36
C LEU A 331 87.29 56.84 -79.84
N ALA A 332 87.04 56.85 -81.15
CA ALA A 332 85.77 56.37 -81.73
C ALA A 332 85.59 54.86 -81.50
N ASP A 333 86.62 54.05 -81.76
CA ASP A 333 86.60 52.60 -81.49
C ASP A 333 86.40 52.31 -79.98
N GLN A 334 87.07 53.05 -79.09
CA GLN A 334 86.83 52.95 -77.65
C GLN A 334 85.38 53.28 -77.27
N SER A 335 84.78 54.29 -77.90
CA SER A 335 83.39 54.69 -77.67
C SER A 335 82.39 53.63 -78.19
N ILE A 336 82.66 52.99 -79.33
CA ILE A 336 81.88 51.85 -79.83
C ILE A 336 81.96 50.67 -78.84
N GLN A 337 83.15 50.33 -78.34
CA GLN A 337 83.31 49.25 -77.37
C GLN A 337 82.63 49.59 -76.02
N ALA A 338 82.69 50.84 -75.58
CA ALA A 338 82.03 51.28 -74.35
C ALA A 338 80.51 51.24 -74.49
N THR A 339 79.94 51.74 -75.59
CA THR A 339 78.50 51.70 -75.85
C THR A 339 77.97 50.27 -75.98
N GLN A 340 78.76 49.35 -76.55
CA GLN A 340 78.38 47.93 -76.58
C GLN A 340 78.35 47.31 -75.18
N ARG A 341 79.36 47.55 -74.34
CA ARG A 341 79.35 47.09 -72.94
C ARG A 341 78.17 47.65 -72.15
N ILE A 342 77.84 48.93 -72.35
CA ILE A 342 76.66 49.55 -71.71
C ILE A 342 75.38 48.87 -72.17
N ARG A 343 75.24 48.54 -73.47
CA ARG A 343 74.07 47.81 -73.98
C ARG A 343 73.93 46.45 -73.30
N ASP A 344 75.00 45.67 -73.20
CA ASP A 344 74.97 44.35 -72.57
C ASP A 344 74.51 44.44 -71.10
N VAL A 345 74.95 45.49 -70.38
CA VAL A 345 74.48 45.78 -69.01
C VAL A 345 72.98 46.11 -69.00
N LEU A 346 72.51 47.01 -69.88
CA LEU A 346 71.11 47.42 -69.95
C LEU A 346 70.19 46.25 -70.32
N ASP A 347 70.63 45.35 -71.19
CA ASP A 347 69.90 44.12 -71.53
C ASP A 347 69.78 43.20 -70.32
N GLY A 348 70.87 43.05 -69.55
CA GLY A 348 70.87 42.34 -68.27
C GLY A 348 69.90 42.94 -67.25
N VAL A 349 69.92 44.26 -67.07
CA VAL A 349 68.98 44.96 -66.16
C VAL A 349 67.53 44.76 -66.63
N SER A 350 67.26 44.88 -67.94
CA SER A 350 65.91 44.67 -68.50
C SER A 350 65.42 43.23 -68.30
N ALA A 351 66.31 42.23 -68.38
CA ALA A 351 65.98 40.85 -68.06
C ALA A 351 65.63 40.69 -66.57
N SER A 352 66.43 41.25 -65.66
CA SER A 352 66.16 41.23 -64.22
C SER A 352 64.84 41.92 -63.85
N MET A 353 64.50 43.04 -64.51
CA MET A 353 63.22 43.73 -64.29
C MET A 353 62.02 42.89 -64.72
N ARG A 354 62.10 42.22 -65.88
CA ARG A 354 61.03 41.31 -66.34
C ARG A 354 60.81 40.16 -65.36
N GLU A 355 61.88 39.58 -64.83
CA GLU A 355 61.76 38.54 -63.81
C GLU A 355 61.15 39.09 -62.51
N ALA A 356 61.58 40.27 -62.06
CA ALA A 356 61.00 40.93 -60.88
C ALA A 356 59.50 41.25 -61.05
N ALA A 357 59.07 41.67 -62.25
CA ALA A 357 57.67 41.90 -62.57
C ALA A 357 56.85 40.61 -62.47
N LYS A 358 57.36 39.51 -63.04
CA LYS A 358 56.72 38.19 -62.97
C LYS A 358 56.60 37.69 -61.53
N VAL A 359 57.65 37.84 -60.70
CA VAL A 359 57.60 37.47 -59.27
C VAL A 359 56.58 38.32 -58.51
N SER A 360 56.45 39.61 -58.86
CA SER A 360 55.47 40.51 -58.25
C SER A 360 54.04 40.10 -58.59
N GLU A 361 53.77 39.77 -59.86
CA GLU A 361 52.45 39.27 -60.32
C GLU A 361 52.07 37.96 -59.61
N GLN A 362 53.01 37.01 -59.50
CA GLN A 362 52.82 35.79 -58.71
C GLN A 362 52.60 36.09 -57.21
N GLY A 363 53.28 37.10 -56.68
CA GLY A 363 53.07 37.61 -55.32
C GLY A 363 51.65 38.09 -55.09
N GLU A 364 51.13 38.92 -56.00
CA GLU A 364 49.75 39.43 -55.94
C GLU A 364 48.73 38.29 -55.95
N GLN A 365 48.89 37.32 -56.85
CA GLN A 365 47.98 36.18 -56.96
C GLN A 365 47.99 35.32 -55.68
N ARG A 366 49.15 35.11 -55.06
CA ARG A 366 49.24 34.41 -53.76
C ARG A 366 48.54 35.19 -52.64
N VAL A 367 48.76 36.50 -52.54
CA VAL A 367 48.10 37.34 -51.53
C VAL A 367 46.59 37.31 -51.70
N ARG A 368 46.09 37.34 -52.94
CA ARG A 368 44.66 37.20 -53.23
C ARG A 368 44.09 35.87 -52.72
N GLY A 369 44.77 34.75 -53.00
CA GLY A 369 44.38 33.43 -52.48
C GLY A 369 44.40 33.37 -50.95
N SER A 370 45.40 33.98 -50.32
CA SER A 370 45.47 34.09 -48.85
C SER A 370 44.31 34.91 -48.27
N LEU A 371 43.94 36.03 -48.89
CA LEU A 371 42.79 36.83 -48.48
C LEU A 371 41.48 36.02 -48.53
N GLU A 372 41.27 35.24 -49.59
CA GLU A 372 40.09 34.36 -49.71
C GLU A 372 40.07 33.28 -48.62
N ALA A 373 41.21 32.64 -48.35
CA ALA A 373 41.33 31.61 -47.31
C ALA A 373 41.11 32.16 -45.88
N VAL A 374 41.65 33.36 -45.59
CA VAL A 374 41.47 34.01 -44.29
C VAL A 374 40.01 34.45 -44.10
N ARG A 375 39.35 34.99 -45.14
CA ARG A 375 37.91 35.30 -45.09
C ARG A 375 37.06 34.06 -44.81
N ALA A 376 37.35 32.95 -45.49
CA ALA A 376 36.67 31.68 -45.23
C ALA A 376 36.86 31.22 -43.78
N SER A 377 38.08 31.36 -43.23
CA SER A 377 38.38 31.04 -41.84
C SER A 377 37.59 31.93 -40.87
N GLY A 378 37.50 33.24 -41.14
CA GLY A 378 36.68 34.17 -40.36
C GLY A 378 35.20 33.80 -40.35
N ALA A 379 34.65 33.42 -41.50
CA ALA A 379 33.26 32.95 -41.59
C ALA A 379 33.01 31.66 -40.79
N GLN A 380 33.99 30.75 -40.71
CA GLN A 380 33.86 29.54 -39.88
C GLN A 380 33.96 29.85 -38.39
N LEU A 381 34.81 30.81 -37.98
CA LEU A 381 34.84 31.28 -36.59
C LEU A 381 33.52 31.91 -36.16
N GLN A 382 32.85 32.67 -37.04
CA GLN A 382 31.51 33.22 -36.76
C GLN A 382 30.47 32.12 -36.56
N LYS A 383 30.50 31.06 -37.38
CA LYS A 383 29.62 29.89 -37.19
C LYS A 383 29.92 29.17 -35.88
N LEU A 384 31.19 29.00 -35.54
CA LEU A 384 31.60 28.39 -34.27
C LEU A 384 31.08 29.20 -33.08
N ALA A 385 31.18 30.54 -33.12
CA ALA A 385 30.62 31.41 -32.09
C ALA A 385 29.11 31.23 -31.92
N ALA A 386 28.36 31.12 -33.02
CA ALA A 386 26.93 30.85 -32.97
C ALA A 386 26.60 29.49 -32.31
N ILE A 387 27.36 28.43 -32.65
CA ILE A 387 27.21 27.10 -32.03
C ILE A 387 27.49 27.15 -30.53
N ILE A 388 28.51 27.90 -30.10
CA ILE A 388 28.85 28.07 -28.68
C ILE A 388 27.72 28.78 -27.93
N GLN A 389 27.11 29.81 -28.52
CA GLN A 389 25.98 30.51 -27.91
C GLN A 389 24.73 29.63 -27.80
N GLU A 390 24.42 28.86 -28.84
CA GLU A 390 23.32 27.88 -28.82
C GLU A 390 23.56 26.78 -27.78
N THR A 391 24.79 26.29 -27.68
CA THR A 391 25.20 25.32 -26.65
C THR A 391 24.96 25.90 -25.26
N SER A 392 25.41 27.13 -25.00
CA SER A 392 25.21 27.82 -23.72
C SER A 392 23.73 27.99 -23.37
N ALA A 393 22.89 28.33 -24.36
CA ALA A 393 21.45 28.42 -24.17
C ALA A 393 20.83 27.06 -23.81
N SER A 394 21.22 26.00 -24.51
CA SER A 394 20.76 24.62 -24.25
C SER A 394 21.16 24.15 -22.85
N MET A 395 22.39 24.48 -22.40
CA MET A 395 22.83 24.12 -21.05
C MET A 395 22.04 24.84 -19.95
N ARG A 396 21.63 26.09 -20.18
CA ARG A 396 20.70 26.80 -19.27
C ARG A 396 19.34 26.12 -19.19
N GLN A 397 18.81 25.64 -20.33
CA GLN A 397 17.56 24.88 -20.35
C GLN A 397 17.69 23.54 -19.60
N ILE A 398 18.81 22.82 -19.77
CA ILE A 398 19.09 21.59 -19.02
C ILE A 398 19.13 21.88 -17.52
N THR A 399 19.77 22.97 -17.10
CA THR A 399 19.83 23.37 -15.69
C THR A 399 18.44 23.65 -15.11
N ALA A 400 17.57 24.33 -15.88
CA ALA A 400 16.19 24.56 -15.47
C ALA A 400 15.37 23.25 -15.40
N ALA A 401 15.56 22.34 -16.34
CA ALA A 401 14.93 21.03 -16.35
C ALA A 401 15.37 20.19 -15.13
N VAL A 402 16.66 20.21 -14.79
CA VAL A 402 17.21 19.59 -13.58
C VAL A 402 16.56 20.17 -12.33
N SER A 403 16.43 21.50 -12.22
CA SER A 403 15.75 22.12 -11.07
C SER A 403 14.30 21.65 -10.93
N THR A 404 13.59 21.47 -12.04
CA THR A 404 12.22 20.94 -12.05
C THR A 404 12.20 19.47 -11.65
N GLN A 405 13.17 18.69 -12.10
CA GLN A 405 13.35 17.29 -11.75
C GLN A 405 13.63 17.11 -10.25
N ASP A 406 14.48 17.95 -9.65
CA ASP A 406 14.75 17.91 -8.20
C ASP A 406 13.47 18.13 -7.40
N ALA A 407 12.67 19.14 -7.76
CA ALA A 407 11.36 19.37 -7.13
C ALA A 407 10.41 18.16 -7.30
N GLY A 408 10.36 17.55 -8.49
CA GLY A 408 9.57 16.34 -8.74
C GLY A 408 10.03 15.15 -7.91
N THR A 409 11.35 14.92 -7.79
CA THR A 409 11.88 13.85 -6.94
C THR A 409 11.59 14.08 -5.46
N HIS A 410 11.55 15.33 -5.00
CA HIS A 410 11.16 15.65 -3.63
C HIS A 410 9.70 15.29 -3.36
N GLN A 411 8.79 15.62 -4.28
CA GLN A 411 7.39 15.24 -4.20
C GLN A 411 7.19 13.72 -4.22
N MET A 412 7.93 13.01 -5.08
CA MET A 412 7.90 11.54 -5.11
C MET A 412 8.38 10.94 -3.78
N ALA A 413 9.44 11.47 -3.18
CA ALA A 413 9.93 11.01 -1.89
C ALA A 413 8.87 11.19 -0.78
N GLN A 414 8.17 12.33 -0.76
CA GLN A 414 7.06 12.57 0.17
C GLN A 414 5.92 11.57 -0.05
N ALA A 415 5.49 11.35 -1.30
CA ALA A 415 4.43 10.39 -1.62
C ALA A 415 4.81 8.95 -1.21
N ILE A 416 6.08 8.56 -1.37
CA ILE A 416 6.57 7.24 -0.93
C ILE A 416 6.51 7.12 0.60
N GLN A 417 6.88 8.17 1.34
CA GLN A 417 6.78 8.19 2.80
C GLN A 417 5.33 8.05 3.27
N GLU A 418 4.40 8.76 2.64
CA GLU A 418 2.96 8.67 2.93
C GLU A 418 2.41 7.28 2.62
N LEU A 419 2.75 6.70 1.46
CA LEU A 419 2.35 5.35 1.08
C LEU A 419 2.96 4.30 2.02
N SER A 420 4.18 4.50 2.51
CA SER A 420 4.82 3.61 3.48
C SER A 420 4.07 3.63 4.82
N ALA A 421 3.69 4.82 5.30
CA ALA A 421 2.86 4.97 6.49
C ALA A 421 1.49 4.30 6.32
N GLN A 422 0.83 4.49 5.17
CA GLN A 422 -0.46 3.86 4.86
C GLN A 422 -0.34 2.33 4.78
N THR A 423 0.77 1.82 4.22
CA THR A 423 1.07 0.38 4.15
C THR A 423 1.21 -0.20 5.56
N GLY A 424 1.92 0.49 6.45
CA GLY A 424 2.04 0.12 7.86
C GLY A 424 0.70 0.12 8.61
N GLN A 425 -0.14 1.14 8.38
CA GLN A 425 -1.49 1.19 8.95
C GLN A 425 -2.38 0.05 8.43
N THR A 426 -2.29 -0.26 7.14
CA THR A 426 -3.05 -1.36 6.52
C THR A 426 -2.64 -2.71 7.12
N LEU A 427 -1.34 -2.92 7.36
CA LEU A 427 -0.85 -4.13 8.03
C LEU A 427 -1.47 -4.28 9.42
N LYS A 428 -1.52 -3.19 10.20
CA LYS A 428 -2.15 -3.18 11.52
C LYS A 428 -3.64 -3.52 11.44
N THR A 429 -4.38 -2.92 10.52
CA THR A 429 -5.80 -3.23 10.30
C THR A 429 -6.02 -4.71 9.94
N VAL A 430 -5.14 -5.30 9.13
CA VAL A 430 -5.20 -6.74 8.79
C VAL A 430 -4.98 -7.60 10.03
N GLN A 431 -4.01 -7.25 10.89
CA GLN A 431 -3.77 -7.97 12.15
C GLN A 431 -4.99 -7.88 13.09
N GLU A 432 -5.55 -6.70 13.28
CA GLU A 432 -6.77 -6.48 14.08
C GLU A 432 -7.96 -7.29 13.51
N THR A 433 -8.10 -7.34 12.19
CA THR A 433 -9.15 -8.12 11.50
C THR A 433 -8.95 -9.62 11.72
N GLN A 434 -7.72 -10.12 11.67
CA GLN A 434 -7.42 -11.53 11.96
C GLN A 434 -7.75 -11.90 13.41
N GLU A 435 -7.48 -11.03 14.37
CA GLU A 435 -7.85 -11.23 15.79
C GLU A 435 -9.37 -11.24 16.00
N ALA A 436 -10.08 -10.29 15.39
CA ALA A 436 -11.54 -10.25 15.40
C ALA A 436 -12.15 -11.52 14.77
N THR A 437 -11.59 -11.96 13.65
CA THR A 437 -11.99 -13.18 12.94
C THR A 437 -11.86 -14.42 13.82
N ARG A 438 -10.75 -14.56 14.57
CA ARG A 438 -10.56 -15.66 15.54
C ARG A 438 -11.61 -15.62 16.65
N SER A 439 -11.95 -14.43 17.13
CA SER A 439 -12.95 -14.25 18.18
C SER A 439 -14.36 -14.62 17.70
N VAL A 440 -14.73 -14.20 16.49
CA VAL A 440 -16.02 -14.55 15.85
C VAL A 440 -16.10 -16.04 15.56
N HIS A 441 -14.99 -16.66 15.13
CA HIS A 441 -14.92 -18.10 14.93
C HIS A 441 -15.22 -18.88 16.22
N SER A 442 -14.56 -18.52 17.31
CA SER A 442 -14.80 -19.14 18.63
C SER A 442 -16.25 -18.95 19.11
N LEU A 443 -16.85 -17.79 18.83
CA LEU A 443 -18.26 -17.54 19.13
C LEU A 443 -19.18 -18.43 18.29
N ALA A 444 -18.91 -18.57 16.98
CA ALA A 444 -19.68 -19.44 16.10
C ALA A 444 -19.59 -20.92 16.53
N GLU A 445 -18.40 -21.39 16.91
CA GLU A 445 -18.21 -22.73 17.48
C GLU A 445 -19.01 -22.90 18.78
N SER A 446 -18.98 -21.92 19.67
CA SER A 446 -19.76 -21.94 20.93
C SER A 446 -21.27 -21.96 20.66
N MET A 447 -21.77 -21.14 19.72
CA MET A 447 -23.18 -21.12 19.32
C MET A 447 -23.62 -22.45 18.71
N SER A 448 -22.80 -23.04 17.85
CA SER A 448 -23.04 -24.37 17.27
C SER A 448 -23.03 -25.47 18.34
N GLY A 449 -22.09 -25.40 19.29
CA GLY A 449 -22.02 -26.29 20.45
C GLY A 449 -23.27 -26.19 21.34
N MET A 450 -23.73 -24.98 21.64
CA MET A 450 -24.96 -24.77 22.42
C MET A 450 -26.20 -25.28 21.68
N ALA A 451 -26.33 -24.98 20.38
CA ALA A 451 -27.44 -25.44 19.55
C ALA A 451 -27.52 -26.98 19.51
N THR A 452 -26.38 -27.64 19.26
CA THR A 452 -26.32 -29.11 19.24
C THR A 452 -26.58 -29.72 20.62
N GLN A 453 -26.11 -29.10 21.70
CA GLN A 453 -26.40 -29.55 23.06
C GLN A 453 -27.89 -29.43 23.40
N THR A 454 -28.55 -28.33 23.03
CA THR A 454 -30.01 -28.15 23.25
C THR A 454 -30.84 -29.15 22.46
N LEU A 455 -30.47 -29.45 21.21
CA LEU A 455 -31.17 -30.44 20.40
C LEU A 455 -31.01 -31.86 20.97
N ARG A 456 -29.81 -32.21 21.47
CA ARG A 456 -29.55 -33.52 22.09
C ARG A 456 -30.24 -33.68 23.45
N ALA A 457 -30.29 -32.64 24.28
CA ALA A 457 -30.88 -32.68 25.62
C ALA A 457 -32.40 -32.97 25.59
N GLU A 458 -33.09 -32.54 24.53
CA GLU A 458 -34.52 -32.78 24.30
C GLU A 458 -34.81 -34.14 23.60
N GLY A 459 -33.79 -34.96 23.36
CA GLY A 459 -33.94 -36.24 22.66
C GLY A 459 -34.24 -36.10 21.17
N TRP A 460 -34.08 -34.90 20.61
CA TRP A 460 -34.25 -34.67 19.18
C TRP A 460 -32.97 -35.05 18.46
N THR A 461 -33.10 -35.89 17.45
CA THR A 461 -32.00 -36.17 16.54
C THR A 461 -31.65 -34.88 15.82
N ALA A 462 -30.43 -34.38 16.03
CA ALA A 462 -29.90 -33.26 15.28
C ALA A 462 -30.09 -33.52 13.77
N PRO A 463 -30.51 -32.53 12.97
CA PRO A 463 -30.49 -32.68 11.52
C PRO A 463 -29.04 -33.01 11.11
N ALA A 464 -28.89 -33.99 10.23
CA ALA A 464 -27.60 -34.45 9.74
C ALA A 464 -26.78 -33.24 9.24
N PRO A 465 -25.44 -33.24 9.44
CA PRO A 465 -24.60 -32.17 8.92
C PRO A 465 -24.82 -32.06 7.42
N VAL A 466 -25.17 -30.86 6.95
CA VAL A 466 -25.15 -30.56 5.52
C VAL A 466 -23.69 -30.64 5.11
N ALA A 467 -23.34 -31.69 4.39
CA ALA A 467 -22.04 -31.83 3.76
C ALA A 467 -21.88 -30.68 2.76
N GLY A 468 -21.02 -29.72 3.09
CA GLY A 468 -20.46 -28.73 2.18
C GLY A 468 -19.00 -29.06 1.95
#